data_AF-A0A976DDY8-F1
#
_entry.id   AF-A0A976DDY8-F1
#
_cell.length_a   1.000
_cell.length_b   1.000
_cell.length_c   1.000
_cell.angle_alpha   90.00
_cell.angle_beta   90.00
_cell.angle_gamma   90.00
#
_symmetry.space_group_name_H-M   'P 1'
#
loop_
_entity.id
_entity.type
_entity.pdbx_description
1 polymer ?
#
loop_
_entity_poly.entity_id
_entity_poly.type
_entity_poly.pdbx_seq_one_letter_code
_entity_poly.pdbx_strand_id
1 'polypeptide(L)'
;MNKARKVRLNFVDDLRQETSPQMSEQITKRMQLAAQIDDALRQRGLTNQEFAFMMGKKPSEVTRWLSGTHNFTTETLWEIERVLKIQILTSSPLKELVLEEQEDLKNFVVNEVQKALTKYLNRKNRVSIIS
;
A
#
# COMPACT_ATOMS: atom_id res chain seq x y z
N MET A 1 -50.74 39.83 -14.61
CA MET A 1 -49.83 38.74 -15.03
C MET A 1 -48.41 39.15 -14.71
N ASN A 2 -47.86 38.72 -13.56
CA ASN A 2 -46.53 39.13 -13.12
C ASN A 2 -45.52 38.04 -13.49
N LYS A 3 -44.55 38.37 -14.36
CA LYS A 3 -43.55 37.41 -14.88
C LYS A 3 -42.64 36.99 -13.73
N ALA A 4 -42.79 35.74 -13.28
CA ALA A 4 -41.89 35.13 -12.32
C ALA A 4 -40.43 35.26 -12.81
N ARG A 5 -39.62 35.89 -11.96
CA ARG A 5 -38.19 36.15 -12.14
C ARG A 5 -37.45 34.84 -12.46
N LYS A 6 -36.95 34.74 -13.69
CA LYS A 6 -36.22 33.59 -14.27
C LYS A 6 -34.78 33.51 -13.73
N VAL A 7 -34.59 33.57 -12.41
CA VAL A 7 -33.25 33.66 -11.76
C VAL A 7 -33.05 32.51 -10.77
N ARG A 8 -33.32 31.28 -11.21
CA ARG A 8 -33.15 30.08 -10.36
C ARG A 8 -32.40 28.92 -11.04
N LEU A 9 -31.78 29.14 -12.20
CA LEU A 9 -31.20 28.04 -12.98
C LEU A 9 -29.69 28.10 -13.18
N ASN A 10 -28.99 29.13 -12.70
CA ASN A 10 -27.56 29.26 -12.98
C ASN A 10 -26.65 29.07 -11.76
N PHE A 11 -27.20 28.98 -10.54
CA PHE A 11 -26.37 28.85 -9.32
C PHE A 11 -25.52 27.58 -9.33
N VAL A 12 -26.08 26.46 -9.79
CA VAL A 12 -25.36 25.16 -9.84
C VAL A 12 -24.30 25.17 -10.95
N ASP A 13 -24.55 25.87 -12.05
CA ASP A 13 -23.61 25.97 -13.18
C ASP A 13 -22.50 27.01 -12.95
N ASP A 14 -22.78 28.10 -12.22
CA ASP A 14 -21.77 29.06 -11.77
C ASP A 14 -20.83 28.44 -10.72
N LEU A 15 -21.37 27.66 -9.77
CA LEU A 15 -20.58 26.88 -8.80
C LEU A 15 -19.64 25.87 -9.46
N ARG A 16 -20.03 25.31 -10.61
CA ARG A 16 -19.19 24.39 -11.40
C ARG A 16 -18.03 25.09 -12.10
N GLN A 17 -18.13 26.40 -12.33
CA GLN A 17 -17.08 27.19 -12.98
C GLN A 17 -16.06 27.77 -12.00
N GLU A 18 -16.32 27.75 -10.69
CA GLU A 18 -15.46 28.35 -9.67
C GLU A 18 -14.49 27.36 -8.97
N THR A 19 -14.53 26.07 -9.30
CA THR A 19 -13.50 25.15 -8.76
C THR A 19 -12.19 25.39 -9.49
N SER A 20 -11.22 26.01 -8.80
CA SER A 20 -9.90 26.24 -9.37
C SER A 20 -9.29 24.91 -9.87
N PRO A 21 -8.55 24.91 -11.00
CA PRO A 21 -7.89 23.70 -11.51
C PRO A 21 -7.07 22.97 -10.44
N GLN A 22 -6.44 23.73 -9.54
CA GLN A 22 -5.64 23.23 -8.42
C GLN A 22 -6.49 22.47 -7.39
N MET A 23 -7.70 22.95 -7.08
CA MET A 23 -8.61 22.26 -6.17
C MET A 23 -9.09 20.94 -6.77
N SER A 24 -9.39 20.93 -8.08
CA SER A 24 -9.75 19.71 -8.81
C SER A 24 -8.61 18.70 -8.81
N GLU A 25 -7.37 19.15 -9.00
CA GLU A 25 -6.19 18.29 -8.94
C GLU A 25 -6.01 17.67 -7.55
N GLN A 26 -6.10 18.47 -6.48
CA GLN A 26 -5.99 17.96 -5.11
C GLN A 26 -7.04 16.90 -4.78
N ILE A 27 -8.29 17.15 -5.18
CA ILE A 27 -9.39 16.20 -4.99
C ILE A 27 -9.11 14.91 -5.76
N THR A 28 -8.66 15.01 -7.01
CA THR A 28 -8.28 13.86 -7.83
C THR A 28 -7.17 13.04 -7.18
N LYS A 29 -6.12 13.69 -6.68
CA LYS A 29 -5.01 13.03 -5.98
C LYS A 29 -5.48 12.30 -4.72
N ARG A 30 -6.36 12.91 -3.91
CA ARG A 30 -6.92 12.26 -2.71
C ARG A 30 -7.78 11.04 -3.07
N MET A 31 -8.59 11.14 -4.13
CA MET A 31 -9.35 10.00 -4.63
C MET A 31 -8.45 8.87 -5.12
N GLN A 32 -7.35 9.19 -5.81
CA GLN A 32 -6.37 8.19 -6.25
C GLN A 32 -5.72 7.47 -5.06
N LEU A 33 -5.34 8.21 -4.02
CA LEU A 33 -4.80 7.61 -2.79
C LEU A 33 -5.81 6.68 -2.12
N ALA A 34 -7.07 7.13 -1.98
CA ALA A 34 -8.13 6.32 -1.40
C ALA A 34 -8.39 5.03 -2.20
N ALA A 35 -8.44 5.12 -3.53
CA ALA A 35 -8.61 3.97 -4.41
C ALA A 35 -7.44 2.99 -4.31
N GLN A 36 -6.20 3.48 -4.29
CA GLN A 36 -5.02 2.64 -4.13
C GLN A 36 -5.03 1.87 -2.79
N ILE A 37 -5.47 2.53 -1.71
CA ILE A 37 -5.60 1.88 -0.41
C ILE A 37 -6.73 0.84 -0.46
N ASP A 38 -7.90 1.17 -1.01
CA ASP A 38 -9.03 0.23 -1.15
C ASP A 38 -8.63 -1.02 -1.94
N ASP A 39 -7.94 -0.85 -3.06
CA ASP A 39 -7.42 -1.96 -3.87
C ASP A 39 -6.44 -2.83 -3.08
N ALA A 40 -5.55 -2.22 -2.30
CA ALA A 40 -4.61 -2.95 -1.46
C ALA A 40 -5.32 -3.78 -0.37
N LEU A 41 -6.42 -3.28 0.19
CA LEU A 41 -7.26 -4.02 1.15
C LEU A 41 -7.96 -5.20 0.45
N ARG A 42 -8.58 -4.96 -0.70
CA ARG A 42 -9.27 -6.00 -1.49
C ARG A 42 -8.34 -7.13 -1.90
N GLN A 43 -7.14 -6.81 -2.38
CA GLN A 43 -6.13 -7.80 -2.76
C GLN A 43 -5.70 -8.69 -1.59
N ARG A 44 -5.81 -8.19 -0.36
CA ARG A 44 -5.47 -8.93 0.87
C ARG A 44 -6.70 -9.57 1.54
N GLY A 45 -7.89 -9.37 0.99
CA GLY A 45 -9.14 -9.83 1.60
C GLY A 45 -9.48 -9.15 2.93
N LEU A 46 -8.93 -7.96 3.20
CA LEU A 46 -9.15 -7.24 4.44
C LEU A 46 -10.43 -6.41 4.36
N THR A 47 -11.24 -6.49 5.41
CA THR A 47 -12.38 -5.60 5.63
C THR A 47 -11.91 -4.26 6.20
N ASN A 48 -12.74 -3.21 6.04
CA ASN A 48 -12.47 -1.90 6.64
C ASN A 48 -12.36 -1.97 8.18
N GLN A 49 -13.07 -2.92 8.80
CA GLN A 49 -13.03 -3.12 10.25
C GLN A 49 -11.70 -3.72 10.70
N GLU A 50 -11.21 -4.74 10.00
CA GLU A 50 -9.91 -5.35 10.30
C GLU A 50 -8.78 -4.36 10.06
N PHE A 51 -8.83 -3.61 8.96
CA PHE A 51 -7.83 -2.59 8.69
C PHE A 51 -7.84 -1.47 9.74
N ALA A 52 -9.03 -1.03 10.18
CA ALA A 52 -9.13 -0.05 11.26
C ALA A 52 -8.50 -0.59 12.57
N PHE A 53 -8.72 -1.87 12.88
CA PHE A 53 -8.10 -2.51 14.03
C PHE A 53 -6.56 -2.55 13.90
N MET A 54 -6.02 -2.92 12.73
CA MET A 54 -4.57 -2.93 12.47
C MET A 54 -3.93 -1.54 12.59
N MET A 55 -4.67 -0.49 12.22
CA MET A 55 -4.25 0.91 12.34
C MET A 55 -4.49 1.51 13.73
N GLY A 56 -5.15 0.80 14.65
CA GLY A 56 -5.56 1.35 15.94
C GLY A 56 -6.54 2.52 15.83
N LYS A 57 -7.38 2.54 14.79
CA LYS A 57 -8.36 3.60 14.48
C LYS A 57 -9.80 3.08 14.54
N LYS A 58 -10.76 4.00 14.47
CA LYS A 58 -12.18 3.65 14.36
C LYS A 58 -12.55 3.26 12.93
N PRO A 59 -13.45 2.30 12.70
CA PRO A 59 -13.94 1.95 11.36
C PRO A 59 -14.51 3.14 10.57
N SER A 60 -15.10 4.12 11.28
CA SER A 60 -15.61 5.36 10.67
C SER A 60 -14.50 6.25 10.10
N GLU A 61 -13.30 6.22 10.67
CA GLU A 61 -12.15 6.97 10.16
C GLU A 61 -11.65 6.35 8.85
N VAL A 62 -11.46 5.03 8.83
CA VAL A 62 -11.10 4.28 7.62
C VAL A 62 -12.14 4.49 6.52
N THR A 63 -13.43 4.39 6.84
CA THR A 63 -14.51 4.66 5.86
C THR A 63 -14.41 6.06 5.27
N ARG A 64 -14.06 7.06 6.10
CA ARG A 64 -13.85 8.44 5.64
C ARG A 64 -12.61 8.56 4.77
N TRP A 65 -11.52 7.89 5.11
CA TRP A 65 -10.30 7.85 4.29
C TRP A 65 -10.58 7.28 2.89
N LEU A 66 -11.26 6.15 2.83
CA LEU A 66 -11.61 5.47 1.57
C LEU A 66 -12.66 6.21 0.74
N SER A 67 -13.38 7.18 1.32
CA SER A 67 -14.28 8.04 0.56
C SER A 67 -13.56 9.02 -0.37
N GLY A 68 -12.24 9.22 -0.20
CA GLY A 68 -11.44 10.16 -1.00
C GLY A 68 -11.67 11.64 -0.68
N THR A 69 -12.56 11.95 0.27
CA THR A 69 -12.86 13.33 0.69
C THR A 69 -12.01 13.80 1.86
N HIS A 70 -11.24 12.91 2.48
CA HIS A 70 -10.35 13.22 3.60
C HIS A 70 -8.95 13.63 3.14
N ASN A 71 -8.33 14.53 3.90
CA ASN A 71 -6.93 14.86 3.71
C ASN A 71 -6.07 13.83 4.43
N PHE A 72 -5.04 13.31 3.76
CA PHE A 72 -4.06 12.45 4.39
C PHE A 72 -2.84 13.26 4.85
N THR A 73 -2.35 12.98 6.05
CA THR A 73 -1.03 13.45 6.48
C THR A 73 0.02 12.45 5.98
N THR A 74 1.26 12.93 5.79
CA THR A 74 2.38 12.06 5.41
C THR A 74 2.60 10.94 6.43
N GLU A 75 2.42 11.22 7.72
CA GLU A 75 2.53 10.23 8.79
C GLU A 75 1.48 9.12 8.65
N THR A 76 0.22 9.46 8.38
CA THR A 76 -0.84 8.47 8.13
C THR A 76 -0.53 7.64 6.89
N LEU A 77 -0.08 8.26 5.79
CA LEU A 77 0.27 7.51 4.58
C LEU A 77 1.41 6.53 4.83
N TRP A 78 2.44 6.93 5.57
CA TRP A 78 3.56 6.06 5.92
C TRP A 78 3.15 4.91 6.85
N GLU A 79 2.25 5.16 7.81
CA GLU A 79 1.70 4.11 8.65
C GLU A 79 0.91 3.08 7.82
N ILE A 80 0.09 3.55 6.87
CA ILE A 80 -0.64 2.69 5.93
C ILE A 80 0.32 1.87 5.07
N GLU A 81 1.38 2.48 4.51
CA GLU A 81 2.43 1.77 3.76
C GLU A 81 3.04 0.63 4.58
N ARG A 82 3.37 0.88 5.86
CA ARG A 82 3.95 -0.14 6.74
C ARG A 82 3.00 -1.27 7.11
N VAL A 83 1.74 -0.95 7.38
CA VAL A 83 0.71 -1.91 7.78
C VAL A 83 0.30 -2.78 6.59
N LEU A 84 0.06 -2.16 5.43
CA LEU A 84 -0.35 -2.88 4.23
C LEU A 84 0.83 -3.42 3.43
N LYS A 85 2.07 -3.03 3.73
CA LYS A 85 3.27 -3.37 2.93
C LYS A 85 3.09 -2.97 1.46
N ILE A 86 2.66 -1.73 1.26
CA ILE A 86 2.50 -1.10 -0.06
C ILE A 86 3.33 0.17 -0.14
N GLN A 87 3.45 0.71 -1.34
CA GLN A 87 4.13 1.98 -1.57
C GLN A 87 3.18 2.98 -2.21
N ILE A 88 3.01 4.12 -1.54
CA ILE A 88 2.07 5.20 -1.86
C ILE A 88 2.83 6.48 -2.20
N LEU A 89 3.83 6.85 -1.38
CA LEU A 89 4.48 8.17 -1.44
C LEU A 89 5.63 8.26 -2.45
N THR A 90 6.23 7.12 -2.79
CA THR A 90 7.44 7.07 -3.63
C THR A 90 7.22 6.13 -4.81
N SER A 91 7.69 6.54 -5.99
CA SER A 91 7.65 5.72 -7.21
C SER A 91 8.88 4.81 -7.36
N SER A 92 9.87 4.94 -6.47
CA SER A 92 11.08 4.13 -6.49
C SER A 92 10.89 2.89 -5.61
N PRO A 93 10.94 1.66 -6.14
CA PRO A 93 10.49 0.46 -5.43
C PRO A 93 11.17 0.29 -4.06
N LEU A 94 10.38 0.15 -2.99
CA LEU A 94 10.82 -0.29 -1.65
C LEU A 94 11.27 -1.76 -1.66
N LYS A 95 12.24 -2.11 -2.50
CA LYS A 95 12.76 -3.47 -2.62
C LYS A 95 13.74 -3.81 -1.49
N GLU A 96 14.22 -2.84 -0.73
CA GLU A 96 15.45 -3.01 0.08
C GLU A 96 15.22 -3.35 1.56
N LEU A 97 14.07 -3.03 2.18
CA LEU A 97 13.94 -3.12 3.65
C LEU A 97 13.37 -4.45 4.21
N VAL A 98 12.83 -5.34 3.37
CA VAL A 98 12.24 -6.62 3.82
C VAL A 98 13.05 -7.83 3.33
N LEU A 99 14.02 -7.62 2.43
CA LEU A 99 14.81 -8.70 1.85
C LEU A 99 16.09 -9.01 2.63
N GLU A 100 16.66 -8.08 3.40
CA GLU A 100 17.95 -8.31 4.08
C GLU A 100 17.90 -9.49 5.06
N GLU A 101 16.90 -9.54 5.96
CA GLU A 101 16.80 -10.63 6.94
C GLU A 101 16.50 -12.00 6.30
N GLN A 102 15.73 -12.04 5.21
CA GLN A 102 15.39 -13.28 4.51
C GLN A 102 16.55 -13.79 3.65
N GLU A 103 17.35 -12.88 3.10
CA GLU A 103 18.50 -13.22 2.27
C GLU A 103 19.66 -13.75 3.11
N ASP A 104 19.90 -13.19 4.30
CA ASP A 104 20.90 -13.71 5.24
C ASP A 104 20.56 -15.14 5.69
N LEU A 105 19.30 -15.41 6.00
CA LEU A 105 18.87 -16.77 6.38
C LEU A 105 18.98 -17.74 5.20
N LYS A 106 18.59 -17.32 3.99
CA LYS A 106 18.79 -18.13 2.78
C LYS A 106 20.27 -18.43 2.53
N ASN A 107 21.12 -17.42 2.62
CA ASN A 107 22.57 -17.55 2.43
C ASN A 107 23.18 -18.50 3.46
N PHE A 108 22.76 -18.42 4.71
CA PHE A 108 23.16 -19.34 5.77
C PHE A 108 22.77 -20.79 5.45
N VAL A 109 21.49 -21.03 5.12
CA VAL A 109 20.99 -22.37 4.80
C VAL A 109 21.74 -22.98 3.61
N VAL A 110 21.93 -22.20 2.54
CA VAL A 110 22.67 -22.65 1.34
C VAL A 110 24.10 -23.05 1.71
N ASN A 111 24.80 -22.22 2.49
CA ASN A 111 26.18 -22.52 2.89
C ASN A 111 26.28 -23.79 3.74
N GLU A 112 25.39 -23.97 4.72
CA GLU A 112 25.43 -25.14 5.59
C GLU A 112 25.11 -26.44 4.83
N VAL A 113 24.14 -26.40 3.91
CA VAL A 113 23.84 -27.53 3.03
C VAL A 113 25.02 -27.87 2.13
N GLN A 114 25.69 -26.86 1.53
CA GLN A 114 26.85 -27.07 0.67
C GLN A 114 28.02 -27.70 1.43
N LYS A 115 28.29 -27.24 2.66
CA LYS A 115 29.29 -27.84 3.55
C LYS A 115 28.96 -29.29 3.88
N ALA A 116 27.71 -29.58 4.23
CA ALA A 116 27.26 -30.94 4.56
C ALA A 116 27.39 -31.88 3.36
N LEU A 117 26.99 -31.43 2.15
CA LEU A 117 27.11 -32.20 0.91
C LEU A 117 28.58 -32.51 0.59
N THR A 118 29.44 -31.51 0.69
CA THR A 118 30.89 -31.66 0.44
C THR A 118 31.51 -32.68 1.40
N LYS A 119 31.14 -32.59 2.70
CA LYS A 119 31.58 -33.54 3.72
C LYS A 119 31.10 -34.97 3.45
N TYR A 120 29.86 -35.14 2.97
CA TYR A 120 29.31 -36.44 2.58
C TYR A 120 30.05 -37.04 1.38
N LEU A 121 30.22 -36.28 0.30
CA LEU A 121 30.90 -36.73 -0.92
C LEU A 121 32.35 -37.13 -0.64
N ASN A 122 33.07 -36.35 0.18
CA ASN A 122 34.45 -36.65 0.58
C ASN A 122 34.55 -37.95 1.39
N ARG A 123 33.58 -38.25 2.25
CA ARG A 123 33.53 -39.52 3.00
C ARG A 123 33.24 -40.69 2.06
N LYS A 124 32.29 -40.55 1.13
CA LYS A 124 31.94 -41.59 0.16
C LYS A 124 33.12 -41.95 -0.75
N ASN A 125 33.83 -40.95 -1.28
CA ASN A 125 34.99 -41.19 -2.16
C ASN A 125 36.19 -41.83 -1.43
N ARG A 126 36.36 -41.60 -0.12
CA ARG A 126 37.42 -42.28 0.66
C ARG A 126 37.15 -43.76 0.90
N VAL A 127 35.89 -44.19 0.94
CA VAL A 127 35.53 -45.60 1.14
C VAL A 127 35.66 -46.41 -0.16
N SER A 128 35.45 -45.79 -1.33
CA SER A 128 35.59 -46.46 -2.63
C SER A 128 37.04 -46.74 -3.09
N ILE A 129 38.06 -46.15 -2.47
CA ILE A 129 39.48 -46.34 -2.85
C ILE A 129 40.16 -47.45 -2.03
N ILE A 130 39.49 -47.97 -0.98
CA ILE A 130 40.05 -48.94 -0.03
C ILE A 130 39.40 -50.35 -0.18
N SER A 131 38.52 -50.54 -1.18
CA SER A 131 37.98 -51.85 -1.58
C SER A 131 38.48 -52.24 -2.96
#